data_AF-A0A6G3DAC3-F1
#
_entry.id   AF-A0A6G3DAC3-F1
#
_cell.length_a   1.000
_cell.length_b   1.000
_cell.length_c   1.000
_cell.angle_alpha   90.00
_cell.angle_beta   90.00
_cell.angle_gamma   90.00
#
_symmetry.space_group_name_H-M   'P 1'
#
loop_
_entity.id
_entity.type
_entity.pdbx_description
1 polymer ?
#
loop_
_entity_poly.entity_id
_entity_poly.type
_entity_poly.pdbx_seq_one_letter_code
_entity_poly.pdbx_strand_id
1 'polypeptide(L)'
;VGCPQITGASAAYRDLLRIRSGEKDFSLATAAQVQSRLSFPLSGKDETPGVITMSLGDLVVVFNATPEKQEQRVGAAAGTGYRLHPVQAAGADPVVKESAYAAKTGTFTVPARTVAVFTDK
;
A
#
# COMPACT_ATOMS: atom_id res chain seq x y z
N VAL A 1 25.05 -9.06 8.94
CA VAL A 1 23.75 -9.60 8.47
C VAL A 1 23.70 -11.08 8.81
N GLY A 2 22.65 -11.54 9.52
CA GLY A 2 22.49 -12.94 9.90
C GLY A 2 21.45 -13.66 9.04
N CYS A 3 21.36 -14.98 9.17
CA CYS A 3 20.36 -15.78 8.47
C CYS A 3 18.91 -15.29 8.67
N PRO A 4 18.46 -14.89 9.90
CA PRO A 4 17.10 -14.41 10.10
C PRO A 4 16.75 -13.16 9.29
N GLN A 5 17.67 -12.20 9.17
CA GLN A 5 17.43 -10.98 8.38
C GLN A 5 17.35 -11.28 6.89
N ILE A 6 18.18 -12.20 6.38
CA ILE A 6 18.17 -12.60 4.96
C ILE A 6 16.87 -13.34 4.64
N THR A 7 16.47 -14.30 5.47
CA THR A 7 15.22 -15.03 5.30
C THR A 7 14.01 -14.11 5.41
N GLY A 8 14.00 -13.18 6.38
CA GLY A 8 12.93 -12.20 6.53
C GLY A 8 12.79 -11.28 5.32
N ALA A 9 13.90 -10.72 4.83
CA ALA A 9 13.90 -9.88 3.63
C ALA A 9 13.44 -10.66 2.39
N SER A 10 13.91 -11.89 2.22
CA SER A 10 13.50 -12.77 1.11
C SER A 10 12.01 -13.07 1.14
N ALA A 11 11.46 -13.37 2.32
CA ALA A 11 10.04 -13.67 2.48
C ALA A 11 9.17 -12.42 2.20
N ALA A 12 9.49 -11.27 2.80
CA ALA A 12 8.78 -10.02 2.54
C ALA A 12 8.83 -9.61 1.05
N TYR A 13 9.97 -9.80 0.39
CA TYR A 13 10.09 -9.56 -1.05
C TYR A 13 9.19 -10.48 -1.88
N ARG A 14 9.10 -11.77 -1.51
CA ARG A 14 8.19 -12.71 -2.16
C ARG A 14 6.73 -12.32 -1.95
N ASP A 15 6.36 -11.72 -0.83
CA ASP A 15 5.00 -11.22 -0.58
C ASP A 15 4.65 -10.11 -1.58
N LEU A 16 5.56 -9.15 -1.79
CA LEU A 16 5.38 -8.08 -2.78
C LEU A 16 5.29 -8.63 -4.21
N LEU A 17 6.13 -9.61 -4.56
CA LEU A 17 6.04 -10.26 -5.88
C LEU A 17 4.71 -10.98 -6.08
N ARG A 18 4.21 -11.68 -5.05
CA ARG A 18 2.90 -12.34 -5.10
C ARG A 18 1.79 -11.33 -5.39
N ILE A 19 1.78 -10.19 -4.69
CA ILE A 19 0.83 -9.10 -4.95
C ILE A 19 0.95 -8.61 -6.39
N ARG A 20 2.16 -8.25 -6.83
CA ARG A 20 2.40 -7.74 -8.19
C ARG A 20 1.91 -8.70 -9.27
N SER A 21 2.11 -10.01 -9.08
CA SER A 21 1.70 -11.03 -10.04
C SER A 21 0.21 -11.39 -9.98
N GLY A 22 -0.43 -11.22 -8.82
CA GLY A 22 -1.84 -11.58 -8.59
C GLY A 22 -2.82 -10.48 -8.96
N GLU A 23 -2.44 -9.22 -8.77
CA GLU A 23 -3.28 -8.06 -9.06
C GLU A 23 -3.08 -7.57 -10.50
N LYS A 24 -4.12 -7.72 -11.32
CA LYS A 24 -4.09 -7.35 -12.74
C LYS A 24 -3.78 -5.87 -12.97
N ASP A 25 -4.18 -5.00 -12.03
CA ASP A 25 -3.95 -3.56 -12.15
C ASP A 25 -2.45 -3.18 -12.09
N PHE A 26 -1.54 -4.05 -11.62
CA PHE A 26 -0.09 -3.83 -11.75
C PHE A 26 0.48 -4.20 -13.12
N SER A 27 -0.33 -4.74 -14.03
CA SER A 27 0.08 -5.22 -15.36
C SER A 27 -0.73 -4.59 -16.49
N LEU A 28 -1.16 -3.32 -16.33
CA LEU A 28 -1.87 -2.58 -17.37
C LEU A 28 -1.00 -2.46 -18.63
N ALA A 29 -1.58 -2.81 -19.78
CA ALA A 29 -0.84 -3.00 -21.03
C ALA A 29 -0.70 -1.73 -21.86
N THR A 30 -1.52 -0.70 -21.62
CA THR A 30 -1.55 0.52 -22.44
C THR A 30 -1.51 1.78 -21.59
N ALA A 31 -0.99 2.86 -22.17
CA ALA A 31 -0.97 4.18 -21.52
C ALA A 31 -2.38 4.68 -21.17
N ALA A 32 -3.37 4.42 -22.03
CA ALA A 32 -4.75 4.81 -21.78
C ALA A 32 -5.33 4.10 -20.54
N GLN A 33 -5.03 2.81 -20.38
CA GLN A 33 -5.40 2.06 -19.17
C GLN A 33 -4.75 2.67 -17.93
N VAL A 34 -3.44 2.94 -17.98
CA VAL A 34 -2.71 3.58 -16.87
C VAL A 34 -3.35 4.92 -16.50
N GLN A 35 -3.59 5.80 -17.47
CA GLN A 35 -4.22 7.11 -17.23
C GLN A 35 -5.62 7.01 -16.62
N SER A 36 -6.38 5.97 -16.95
CA SER A 36 -7.74 5.78 -16.43
C SER A 36 -7.79 5.16 -15.03
N ARG A 37 -6.75 4.43 -14.61
CA ARG A 37 -6.76 3.57 -13.42
C ARG A 37 -5.81 4.03 -12.32
N LEU A 38 -4.70 4.66 -12.68
CA LEU A 38 -3.64 5.08 -11.78
C LEU A 38 -3.81 6.56 -11.42
N SER A 39 -3.78 6.87 -10.13
CA SER A 39 -3.72 8.24 -9.64
C SER A 39 -2.91 8.35 -8.34
N PHE A 40 -2.50 9.57 -7.99
CA PHE A 40 -1.79 9.88 -6.75
C PHE A 40 -2.57 10.96 -5.99
N PRO A 41 -3.62 10.57 -5.23
CA PRO A 41 -4.65 11.50 -4.76
C PRO A 41 -4.17 12.54 -3.72
N LEU A 42 -3.00 12.32 -3.11
CA LEU A 42 -2.44 13.21 -2.08
C LEU A 42 -1.20 13.98 -2.56
N SER A 43 -0.84 13.87 -3.84
CA SER A 43 0.25 14.65 -4.42
C SER A 43 -0.12 16.13 -4.52
N GLY A 44 0.87 17.00 -4.30
CA GLY A 44 0.69 18.44 -4.34
C GLY A 44 1.52 19.14 -3.29
N LYS A 45 1.24 20.43 -3.05
CA LYS A 45 1.99 21.24 -2.07
C LYS A 45 1.84 20.75 -0.63
N ASP A 46 0.74 20.07 -0.35
CA ASP A 46 0.39 19.58 0.98
C ASP A 46 0.72 18.08 1.13
N GLU A 47 1.50 17.51 0.20
CA GLU A 47 1.91 16.11 0.29
C GLU A 47 2.78 15.88 1.54
N THR A 48 2.65 14.70 2.15
CA THR A 48 3.51 14.32 3.27
C THR A 48 4.90 13.94 2.72
N PRO A 49 5.99 14.66 3.07
CA PRO A 49 7.30 14.37 2.52
C PRO A 49 7.75 12.93 2.82
N GLY A 50 8.19 12.21 1.79
CA GLY A 50 8.64 10.82 1.92
C GLY A 50 7.51 9.78 1.98
N VAL A 51 6.27 10.19 1.71
CA VAL A 51 5.12 9.29 1.59
C VAL A 51 4.49 9.43 0.21
N ILE A 52 4.27 8.31 -0.47
CA ILE A 52 3.53 8.27 -1.74
C ILE A 52 2.25 7.48 -1.50
N THR A 53 1.10 8.10 -1.77
CA THR A 53 -0.20 7.42 -1.79
C THR A 53 -0.64 7.25 -3.23
N MET A 54 -0.74 6.01 -3.67
CA MET A 54 -1.12 5.60 -5.01
C MET A 54 -2.48 4.91 -4.97
N SER A 55 -3.41 5.32 -5.82
CA SER A 55 -4.65 4.61 -6.08
C SER A 55 -4.56 3.94 -7.46
N LEU A 56 -4.92 2.66 -7.53
CA LEU A 56 -4.76 1.83 -8.72
C LEU A 56 -5.90 0.82 -8.81
N GLY A 57 -6.94 1.16 -9.57
CA GLY A 57 -8.17 0.36 -9.59
C GLY A 57 -8.82 0.34 -8.20
N ASP A 58 -9.07 -0.86 -7.64
CA ASP A 58 -9.62 -1.04 -6.29
C ASP A 58 -8.52 -1.23 -5.22
N LEU A 59 -7.32 -0.74 -5.51
CA LEU A 59 -6.16 -0.79 -4.62
C LEU A 59 -5.77 0.61 -4.17
N VAL A 60 -5.38 0.71 -2.90
CA VAL A 60 -4.62 1.85 -2.37
C VAL A 60 -3.27 1.33 -1.89
N VAL A 61 -2.19 1.91 -2.39
CA VAL A 61 -0.82 1.57 -1.98
C VAL A 61 -0.19 2.80 -1.34
N VAL A 62 0.32 2.63 -0.12
CA VAL A 62 1.01 3.69 0.60
C VAL A 62 2.46 3.26 0.79
N PHE A 63 3.37 4.04 0.20
CA PHE A 63 4.81 3.90 0.37
C PHE A 63 5.28 4.88 1.43
N ASN A 64 5.48 4.42 2.66
CA ASN A 64 6.02 5.25 3.74
C ASN A 64 7.52 5.01 3.87
N ALA A 65 8.35 5.91 3.30
CA ALA A 65 9.80 5.83 3.43
C ALA A 65 10.33 6.50 4.72
N THR A 66 9.47 7.15 5.49
CA THR A 66 9.83 7.91 6.69
C THR A 66 10.11 6.98 7.88
N PRO A 67 10.86 7.44 8.91
CA PRO A 67 11.06 6.68 10.13
C PRO A 67 9.85 6.72 11.09
N GLU A 68 8.75 7.36 10.70
CA GLU A 68 7.57 7.55 11.54
C GLU A 68 6.34 6.84 10.98
N LYS A 69 5.38 6.51 11.84
CA LYS A 69 4.06 6.07 11.40
C LYS A 69 3.35 7.23 10.73
N GLN A 70 2.78 7.00 9.56
CA GLN A 70 2.10 8.03 8.78
C GLN A 70 0.62 7.71 8.61
N GLU A 71 -0.20 8.76 8.59
CA GLU A 71 -1.63 8.68 8.32
C GLU A 71 -1.91 9.42 7.01
N GLN A 72 -2.60 8.76 6.08
CA GLN A 72 -2.89 9.27 4.75
C GLN A 72 -4.40 9.26 4.54
N ARG A 73 -5.01 10.44 4.57
CA ARG A 73 -6.46 10.58 4.44
C ARG A 73 -6.85 10.77 2.97
N VAL A 74 -7.44 9.75 2.37
CA VAL A 74 -8.04 9.82 1.04
C VAL A 74 -9.56 9.93 1.21
N GLY A 75 -10.08 11.16 1.15
CA GLY A 75 -11.51 11.42 1.40
C GLY A 75 -12.47 10.65 0.48
N ALA A 76 -12.06 10.41 -0.77
CA ALA A 76 -12.82 9.60 -1.73
C ALA A 76 -12.92 8.12 -1.35
N ALA A 77 -12.03 7.64 -0.48
CA ALA A 77 -12.06 6.30 0.08
C ALA A 77 -12.79 6.28 1.43
N ALA A 78 -13.62 7.26 1.79
CA ALA A 78 -14.44 7.16 3.00
C ALA A 78 -15.69 6.30 2.74
N GLY A 79 -16.06 5.43 3.68
CA GLY A 79 -17.23 4.56 3.60
C GLY A 79 -17.04 3.28 2.77
N THR A 80 -15.87 3.08 2.17
CA THR A 80 -15.49 1.85 1.44
C THR A 80 -15.04 0.74 2.39
N GLY A 81 -14.89 -0.48 1.86
CA GLY A 81 -14.51 -1.71 2.58
C GLY A 81 -13.02 -2.07 2.49
N TYR A 82 -12.13 -1.09 2.27
CA TYR A 82 -10.69 -1.34 2.20
C TYR A 82 -10.18 -2.10 3.43
N ARG A 83 -9.26 -3.02 3.17
CA ARG A 83 -8.50 -3.73 4.21
C ARG A 83 -7.10 -4.04 3.72
N LEU A 84 -6.19 -4.34 4.65
CA LEU A 84 -4.84 -4.78 4.29
C LEU A 84 -4.93 -5.99 3.36
N HIS A 85 -4.14 -5.96 2.27
CA HIS A 85 -4.16 -6.99 1.25
C HIS A 85 -3.89 -8.37 1.88
N PRO A 86 -4.65 -9.43 1.53
CA PRO A 86 -4.56 -10.74 2.21
C PRO A 86 -3.14 -11.34 2.25
N VAL A 87 -2.36 -11.11 1.20
CA VAL A 87 -0.95 -11.54 1.13
C VAL A 87 -0.08 -10.87 2.21
N GLN A 88 -0.29 -9.58 2.51
CA GLN A 88 0.43 -8.89 3.58
C GLN A 88 -0.14 -9.23 4.97
N ALA A 89 -1.47 -9.34 5.09
CA ALA A 89 -2.13 -9.75 6.33
C ALA A 89 -1.66 -11.14 6.82
N ALA A 90 -1.54 -12.11 5.90
CA ALA A 90 -0.99 -13.44 6.16
C ALA A 90 0.52 -13.55 5.91
N GLY A 91 1.19 -12.43 5.62
CA GLY A 91 2.56 -12.37 5.14
C GLY A 91 3.63 -12.62 6.20
N ALA A 92 4.89 -12.52 5.80
CA ALA A 92 6.03 -12.78 6.67
C ALA A 92 6.46 -11.58 7.52
N ASP A 93 6.18 -10.36 7.05
CA ASP A 93 6.56 -9.13 7.75
C ASP A 93 5.51 -8.77 8.83
N PRO A 94 5.86 -8.78 10.13
CA PRO A 94 4.93 -8.39 11.19
C PRO A 94 4.64 -6.89 11.19
N VAL A 95 5.55 -6.04 10.70
CA VAL A 95 5.38 -4.57 10.75
C VAL A 95 4.23 -4.15 9.86
N VAL A 96 4.18 -4.60 8.61
CA VAL A 96 3.09 -4.23 7.69
C VAL A 96 1.71 -4.66 8.18
N LYS A 97 1.61 -5.69 9.02
CA LYS A 97 0.34 -6.17 9.60
C LYS A 97 -0.30 -5.19 10.58
N GLU A 98 0.48 -4.25 11.10
CA GLU A 98 -0.04 -3.16 11.94
C GLU A 98 -0.71 -2.05 11.12
N SER A 99 -0.61 -2.11 9.78
CA SER A 99 -1.27 -1.14 8.91
C SER A 99 -2.79 -1.27 8.99
N ALA A 100 -3.47 -0.13 9.03
CA ALA A 100 -4.91 -0.09 9.28
C ALA A 100 -5.61 0.90 8.35
N TYR A 101 -6.92 0.71 8.19
CA TYR A 101 -7.78 1.62 7.45
C TYR A 101 -9.01 1.98 8.28
N ALA A 102 -9.28 3.28 8.40
CA ALA A 102 -10.42 3.83 9.11
C ALA A 102 -11.52 4.23 8.12
N ALA A 103 -12.53 3.36 7.96
CA ALA A 103 -13.60 3.53 6.97
C ALA A 103 -14.35 4.86 7.10
N LYS A 104 -14.61 5.32 8.32
CA LYS A 104 -15.35 6.57 8.56
C LYS A 104 -14.70 7.80 7.92
N THR A 105 -13.37 7.81 7.82
CA THR A 105 -12.59 8.97 7.39
C THR A 105 -11.88 8.78 6.07
N GLY A 106 -11.73 7.54 5.60
CA GLY A 106 -10.87 7.20 4.47
C GLY A 106 -9.39 7.31 4.81
N THR A 107 -9.02 7.07 6.08
CA THR A 107 -7.63 7.22 6.55
C THR A 107 -6.89 5.89 6.53
N PHE A 108 -5.75 5.85 5.87
CA PHE A 108 -4.81 4.74 5.87
C PHE A 108 -3.65 5.03 6.83
N THR A 109 -3.44 4.17 7.81
CA THR A 109 -2.34 4.26 8.76
C THR A 109 -1.28 3.24 8.40
N VAL A 110 -0.04 3.69 8.21
CA VAL A 110 1.08 2.85 7.77
C VAL A 110 2.30 3.06 8.66
N PRO A 111 2.88 1.99 9.22
CA PRO A 111 4.09 2.08 10.05
C PRO A 111 5.29 2.68 9.30
N ALA A 112 6.32 3.05 10.06
CA ALA A 112 7.59 3.53 9.52
C ALA A 112 8.19 2.56 8.50
N ARG A 113 8.84 3.09 7.46
CA ARG A 113 9.61 2.33 6.45
C ARG A 113 8.85 1.13 5.86
N THR A 114 7.57 1.31 5.58
CA THR A 114 6.65 0.24 5.19
C THR A 114 5.94 0.57 3.87
N VAL A 115 5.73 -0.45 3.04
CA VAL A 115 4.81 -0.37 1.89
C VAL A 115 3.59 -1.20 2.22
N ALA A 116 2.44 -0.55 2.40
CA ALA A 116 1.17 -1.22 2.67
C ALA A 116 0.25 -1.16 1.45
N VAL A 117 -0.30 -2.30 1.06
CA VAL A 117 -1.27 -2.44 -0.02
C VAL A 117 -2.63 -2.74 0.60
N PHE A 118 -3.63 -1.96 0.27
CA PHE A 118 -5.02 -2.14 0.68
C PHE A 118 -5.87 -2.49 -0.52
N THR A 119 -6.91 -3.30 -0.31
CA THR A 119 -7.88 -3.66 -1.34
C THR A 119 -9.32 -3.56 -0.82
N ASP A 120 -10.22 -3.09 -1.68
CA ASP A 120 -11.67 -2.97 -1.43
C ASP A 120 -12.48 -4.12 -2.06
N LYS A 121 -11.80 -5.15 -2.59
CA LYS A 121 -12.44 -6.33 -3.23
C LYS A 121 -12.77 -7.41 -2.23
#